data_AF-A0A1Y6G846-F1
#
_entry.id   AF-A0A1Y6G846-F1
#
_cell.length_a   1.000
_cell.length_b   1.000
_cell.length_c   1.000
_cell.angle_alpha   90.00
_cell.angle_beta   90.00
_cell.angle_gamma   90.00
#
_symmetry.space_group_name_H-M   'P 1'
#
loop_
_entity.id
_entity.type
_entity.pdbx_description
1 polymer ?
#
loop_
_entity_poly.entity_id
_entity_poly.type
_entity_poly.pdbx_seq_one_letter_code
_entity_poly.pdbx_strand_id
1 'polypeptide(L)'
;MKKKALLIFVFVLMVSTFLAACNGSGNQFDPKVEQEKATKVMNSVLNSFDDEEKLAEAKTRDEANQIAWGKIKEKNAKAISKDLSKDGQKLLLYILTVNKAEDLPNGETKSNLLFSQGAKIKSVSLNETEKRFTFDMERYEIDHKLITLEKQEHVWKIVRVEDPE
;
A
#
# COMPACT_ATOMS: atom_id res chain seq x y z
N MET A 1 -68.34 -17.54 -11.78
CA MET A 1 -66.95 -17.81 -11.36
C MET A 1 -66.09 -16.54 -11.42
N LYS A 2 -66.35 -15.54 -10.55
CA LYS A 2 -65.69 -14.21 -10.61
C LYS A 2 -65.24 -13.68 -9.23
N LYS A 3 -65.07 -14.54 -8.22
CA LYS A 3 -64.70 -14.13 -6.85
C LYS A 3 -63.43 -14.78 -6.28
N LYS A 4 -62.75 -15.65 -7.04
CA LYS A 4 -61.54 -16.35 -6.57
C LYS A 4 -60.22 -15.77 -7.10
N ALA A 5 -60.24 -14.93 -8.14
CA ALA A 5 -59.03 -14.34 -8.72
C ALA A 5 -58.53 -13.09 -7.97
N LEU A 6 -59.41 -12.38 -7.26
CA LEU A 6 -59.07 -11.12 -6.59
C LEU A 6 -58.29 -11.30 -5.28
N LEU A 7 -58.45 -12.45 -4.63
CA LEU A 7 -57.80 -12.77 -3.35
C LEU A 7 -56.33 -13.19 -3.49
N ILE A 8 -55.94 -13.73 -4.66
CA ILE A 8 -54.56 -14.13 -4.93
C ILE A 8 -53.70 -12.90 -5.27
N PHE A 9 -54.26 -11.89 -5.94
CA PHE A 9 -53.52 -10.69 -6.32
C PHE A 9 -53.19 -9.78 -5.13
N VAL A 10 -54.03 -9.73 -4.10
CA VAL A 10 -53.79 -8.89 -2.91
C VAL A 10 -52.75 -9.53 -1.97
N PHE A 11 -52.65 -10.87 -1.93
CA PHE A 11 -51.66 -11.57 -1.10
C PHE A 11 -50.27 -11.60 -1.73
N VAL A 12 -50.17 -11.62 -3.07
CA VAL A 12 -48.88 -11.55 -3.78
C VAL A 12 -48.29 -10.12 -3.78
N LEU A 13 -49.13 -9.08 -3.70
CA LEU A 13 -48.67 -7.69 -3.61
C LEU A 13 -48.19 -7.26 -2.21
N MET A 14 -48.62 -7.91 -1.12
CA MET A 14 -48.16 -7.58 0.24
C MET A 14 -46.89 -8.33 0.67
N VAL A 15 -46.51 -9.41 -0.04
CA VAL A 15 -45.30 -10.21 0.29
C VAL A 15 -44.07 -9.76 -0.53
N SER A 16 -44.25 -8.89 -1.53
CA SER A 16 -43.14 -8.36 -2.34
C SER A 16 -42.61 -6.99 -1.89
N THR A 17 -43.21 -6.36 -0.87
CA THR A 17 -42.68 -5.12 -0.23
C THR A 17 -41.85 -5.38 1.02
N PHE A 18 -41.63 -6.64 1.40
CA PHE A 18 -40.77 -7.03 2.53
C PHE A 18 -39.76 -8.13 2.18
N LEU A 19 -39.32 -8.20 0.92
CA LEU A 19 -38.09 -8.91 0.56
C LEU A 19 -36.92 -7.92 0.63
N ALA A 20 -36.37 -7.88 1.84
CA ALA A 20 -35.01 -7.44 2.15
C ALA A 20 -34.70 -5.95 1.94
N ALA A 21 -35.32 -5.13 2.80
CA ALA A 21 -34.55 -4.15 3.57
C ALA A 21 -33.54 -4.87 4.48
N CYS A 22 -32.61 -5.63 3.90
CA CYS A 22 -31.52 -6.38 4.55
C CYS A 22 -30.46 -6.74 3.49
N ASN A 23 -29.93 -5.77 2.76
CA ASN A 23 -28.70 -5.93 1.96
C ASN A 23 -28.02 -4.56 1.75
N GLY A 24 -27.91 -3.81 2.84
CA GLY A 24 -27.41 -2.44 2.84
C GLY A 24 -26.48 -2.13 4.00
N SER A 25 -25.83 -3.12 4.63
CA SER A 25 -24.58 -2.85 5.34
C SER A 25 -23.42 -2.89 4.35
N GLY A 26 -23.60 -2.25 3.19
CA GLY A 26 -22.48 -1.97 2.30
C GLY A 26 -21.60 -1.00 3.05
N ASN A 27 -20.35 -1.36 3.33
CA ASN A 27 -19.35 -0.43 3.83
C ASN A 27 -19.31 0.77 2.88
N GLN A 28 -20.04 1.83 3.20
CA GLN A 28 -19.99 3.08 2.48
C GLN A 28 -18.55 3.56 2.57
N PHE A 29 -17.95 3.90 1.43
CA PHE A 29 -16.59 4.41 1.40
C PHE A 29 -16.58 5.75 2.12
N ASP A 30 -16.08 5.77 3.35
CA ASP A 30 -15.81 6.99 4.11
C ASP A 30 -14.36 7.39 3.87
N PRO A 31 -14.11 8.51 3.14
CA PRO A 31 -12.76 8.96 2.83
C PRO A 31 -11.85 9.09 4.04
N LYS A 32 -12.35 9.58 5.19
CA LYS A 32 -11.53 9.81 6.38
C LYS A 32 -11.12 8.49 7.02
N VAL A 33 -12.09 7.61 7.22
CA VAL A 33 -11.85 6.26 7.78
C VAL A 33 -10.91 5.46 6.89
N GLU A 34 -11.06 5.56 5.58
CA GLU A 34 -10.22 4.84 4.64
C GLU A 34 -8.82 5.45 4.51
N GLN A 35 -8.67 6.76 4.59
CA GLN A 35 -7.37 7.44 4.66
C GLN A 35 -6.59 7.05 5.93
N GLU A 36 -7.26 6.93 7.08
CA GLU A 36 -6.63 6.44 8.32
C GLU A 36 -6.09 5.01 8.15
N LYS A 37 -6.85 4.13 7.48
CA LYS A 37 -6.40 2.75 7.20
C LYS A 37 -5.22 2.72 6.24
N ALA A 38 -5.26 3.51 5.16
CA ALA A 38 -4.15 3.61 4.21
C ALA A 38 -2.89 4.18 4.87
N THR A 39 -3.04 5.22 5.71
CA THR A 39 -1.94 5.80 6.49
C THR A 39 -1.32 4.79 7.46
N LYS A 40 -2.13 3.95 8.12
CA LYS A 40 -1.61 2.85 8.97
C LYS A 40 -0.78 1.85 8.17
N VAL A 41 -1.19 1.51 6.95
CA VAL A 41 -0.40 0.64 6.06
C VAL A 41 0.95 1.30 5.74
N MET A 42 0.95 2.57 5.35
CA MET A 42 2.19 3.29 5.05
C MET A 42 3.13 3.39 6.26
N ASN A 43 2.61 3.77 7.42
CA ASN A 43 3.40 3.82 8.65
C ASN A 43 3.95 2.45 9.06
N SER A 44 3.21 1.37 8.82
CA SER A 44 3.72 0.01 9.04
C SER A 44 4.90 -0.32 8.14
N VAL A 45 4.92 0.15 6.89
CA VAL A 45 6.04 -0.07 5.96
C VAL A 45 7.25 0.76 6.37
N LEU A 46 7.04 2.05 6.69
CA LEU A 46 8.10 2.98 7.10
C LEU A 46 8.78 2.62 8.42
N ASN A 47 8.07 1.89 9.29
CA ASN A 47 8.61 1.43 10.57
C ASN A 47 8.74 -0.10 10.61
N SER A 48 8.88 -0.73 9.43
CA SER A 48 8.93 -2.19 9.37
C SER A 48 10.22 -2.75 9.95
N PHE A 49 11.30 -1.98 10.05
CA PHE A 49 12.58 -2.39 10.63
C PHE A 49 13.12 -1.28 11.55
N ASP A 50 14.12 -1.62 12.36
CA ASP A 50 14.82 -0.63 13.18
C ASP A 50 15.61 0.32 12.25
N ASP A 51 15.78 1.58 12.67
CA ASP A 51 16.59 2.53 11.90
C ASP A 51 18.04 2.05 11.85
N GLU A 52 18.65 2.17 10.67
CA GLU A 52 19.95 1.59 10.33
C GLU A 52 20.05 0.05 10.41
N GLU A 53 18.94 -0.70 10.53
CA GLU A 53 18.97 -2.17 10.52
C GLU A 53 19.60 -2.69 9.22
N LYS A 54 20.60 -3.59 9.34
CA LYS A 54 21.31 -4.13 8.19
C LYS A 54 20.45 -5.10 7.38
N LEU A 55 19.97 -4.63 6.23
CA LEU A 55 19.16 -5.43 5.33
C LEU A 55 20.01 -6.31 4.43
N ALA A 56 21.13 -5.81 3.90
CA ALA A 56 21.99 -6.61 3.04
C ALA A 56 23.45 -6.14 3.06
N GLU A 57 24.34 -7.07 2.74
CA GLU A 57 25.74 -6.85 2.41
C GLU A 57 26.06 -7.68 1.17
N ALA A 58 26.65 -7.05 0.14
CA ALA A 58 27.10 -7.76 -1.06
C ALA A 58 28.27 -7.05 -1.75
N LYS A 59 28.91 -7.74 -2.70
CA LYS A 59 30.00 -7.17 -3.51
C LYS A 59 29.49 -6.07 -4.43
N THR A 60 28.28 -6.22 -4.96
CA THR A 60 27.65 -5.22 -5.82
C THR A 60 26.42 -4.63 -5.16
N ARG A 61 26.08 -3.39 -5.55
CA ARG A 61 24.85 -2.74 -5.10
C ARG A 61 23.61 -3.46 -5.59
N ASP A 62 23.65 -4.04 -6.79
CA ASP A 62 22.49 -4.75 -7.36
C ASP A 62 22.18 -6.04 -6.59
N GLU A 63 23.20 -6.80 -6.20
CA GLU A 63 23.02 -7.96 -5.31
C GLU A 63 22.46 -7.54 -3.95
N ALA A 64 23.02 -6.48 -3.34
CA ALA A 64 22.52 -5.97 -2.06
C ALA A 64 21.06 -5.50 -2.16
N ASN A 65 20.69 -4.82 -3.26
CA ASN A 65 19.32 -4.39 -3.52
C ASN A 65 18.36 -5.57 -3.62
N GLN A 66 18.74 -6.66 -4.30
CA GLN A 66 17.89 -7.85 -4.43
C GLN A 66 17.67 -8.53 -3.06
N ILE A 67 18.72 -8.67 -2.25
CA ILE A 67 18.64 -9.25 -0.90
C ILE A 67 17.76 -8.37 0.00
N ALA A 68 18.00 -7.05 0.02
CA ALA A 68 17.25 -6.11 0.85
C ALA A 68 15.77 -6.08 0.44
N TRP A 69 15.48 -6.07 -0.86
CA TRP A 69 14.11 -6.15 -1.37
C TRP A 69 13.39 -7.43 -0.94
N GLY A 70 14.09 -8.58 -0.93
CA GLY A 70 13.55 -9.83 -0.43
C GLY A 70 13.04 -9.71 1.01
N LYS A 71 13.86 -9.15 1.91
CA LYS A 71 13.49 -8.94 3.32
C LYS A 71 12.33 -7.96 3.48
N ILE A 72 12.37 -6.82 2.78
CA ILE A 72 11.30 -5.81 2.83
C ILE A 72 9.98 -6.41 2.37
N LYS A 73 10.00 -7.15 1.25
CA LYS A 73 8.82 -7.79 0.69
C LYS A 73 8.24 -8.84 1.63
N GLU A 74 9.08 -9.64 2.28
CA GLU A 74 8.64 -10.65 3.25
C GLU A 74 7.91 -10.00 4.43
N LYS A 75 8.52 -8.99 5.07
CA LYS A 75 7.96 -8.32 6.24
C LYS A 75 6.70 -7.50 5.90
N ASN A 76 6.60 -7.00 4.68
CA ASN A 76 5.52 -6.12 4.22
C ASN A 76 4.59 -6.77 3.17
N ALA A 77 4.49 -8.10 3.15
CA ALA A 77 3.73 -8.84 2.12
C ALA A 77 2.23 -8.47 2.06
N LYS A 78 1.65 -7.99 3.17
CA LYS A 78 0.25 -7.52 3.21
C LYS A 78 0.06 -6.11 2.67
N ALA A 79 1.12 -5.29 2.69
CA ALA A 79 1.11 -3.89 2.31
C ALA A 79 1.60 -3.67 0.88
N ILE A 80 2.42 -4.56 0.33
CA ILE A 80 2.99 -4.42 -1.01
C ILE A 80 2.18 -5.28 -1.99
N SER A 81 1.64 -4.66 -3.05
CA SER A 81 0.93 -5.38 -4.09
C SER A 81 1.86 -6.28 -4.90
N LYS A 82 1.32 -7.40 -5.40
CA LYS A 82 2.02 -8.25 -6.37
C LYS A 82 2.19 -7.54 -7.73
N ASP A 83 1.38 -6.53 -7.99
CA ASP A 83 1.34 -5.79 -9.25
C ASP A 83 2.32 -4.60 -9.25
N LEU A 84 3.02 -4.34 -8.15
CA LEU A 84 4.01 -3.26 -8.07
C LEU A 84 5.12 -3.48 -9.09
N SER A 85 5.27 -2.55 -10.03
CA SER A 85 6.25 -2.63 -11.12
C SER A 85 7.68 -2.72 -10.61
N LYS A 86 8.60 -3.27 -11.41
CA LYS A 86 10.03 -3.35 -11.02
C LYS A 86 10.62 -1.99 -10.68
N ASP A 87 10.27 -0.94 -11.40
CA ASP A 87 10.77 0.41 -11.12
C ASP A 87 10.11 0.99 -9.86
N GLY A 88 8.82 0.72 -9.62
CA GLY A 88 8.18 1.04 -8.35
C GLY A 88 8.82 0.33 -7.15
N GLN A 89 9.25 -0.93 -7.32
CA GLN A 89 10.01 -1.66 -6.29
C GLN A 89 11.38 -1.01 -6.01
N LYS A 90 12.10 -0.58 -7.06
CA LYS A 90 13.39 0.13 -6.90
C LYS A 90 13.20 1.47 -6.19
N LEU A 91 12.16 2.23 -6.54
CA LEU A 91 11.86 3.51 -5.91
C LEU A 91 11.43 3.31 -4.45
N LEU A 92 10.61 2.30 -4.15
CA LEU A 92 10.25 1.97 -2.77
C LEU A 92 11.49 1.56 -1.96
N LEU A 93 12.36 0.72 -2.51
CA LEU A 93 13.63 0.35 -1.87
C LEU A 93 14.49 1.59 -1.60
N TYR A 94 14.59 2.50 -2.55
CA TYR A 94 15.32 3.76 -2.39
C TYR A 94 14.74 4.64 -1.27
N ILE A 95 13.41 4.71 -1.14
CA ILE A 95 12.74 5.45 -0.05
C ILE A 95 13.12 4.85 1.32
N LEU A 96 13.10 3.52 1.41
CA LEU A 96 13.23 2.77 2.66
C LEU A 96 14.66 2.48 3.09
N THR A 97 15.67 2.81 2.28
CA THR A 97 17.04 2.39 2.55
C THR A 97 18.08 3.47 2.32
N VAL A 98 19.24 3.27 2.94
CA VAL A 98 20.49 3.95 2.62
C VAL A 98 21.55 2.93 2.25
N ASN A 99 22.40 3.28 1.28
CA ASN A 99 23.58 2.49 0.96
C ASN A 99 24.80 3.12 1.61
N LYS A 100 25.46 2.38 2.51
CA LYS A 100 26.79 2.71 3.04
C LYS A 100 27.81 1.80 2.33
N ALA A 101 28.70 2.40 1.55
CA ALA A 101 29.83 1.67 0.96
C ALA A 101 30.92 1.49 2.03
N GLU A 102 31.49 0.30 2.13
CA GLU A 102 32.59 0.00 3.06
C GLU A 102 33.79 -0.56 2.29
N ASP A 103 34.98 0.00 2.54
CA ASP A 103 36.22 -0.48 1.97
C ASP A 103 36.78 -1.65 2.79
N LEU A 104 37.20 -2.69 2.09
CA LEU A 104 37.80 -3.89 2.67
C LEU A 104 39.33 -3.78 2.70
N PRO A 105 40.00 -4.51 3.61
CA PRO A 105 41.47 -4.53 3.68
C PRO A 105 42.19 -5.02 2.42
N ASN A 106 41.49 -5.75 1.53
CA ASN A 106 42.03 -6.21 0.25
C ASN A 106 41.87 -5.18 -0.89
N GLY A 107 41.37 -3.97 -0.60
CA GLY A 107 41.14 -2.89 -1.57
C GLY A 107 39.84 -3.01 -2.37
N GLU A 108 38.99 -4.00 -2.08
CA GLU A 108 37.64 -4.07 -2.64
C GLU A 108 36.65 -3.22 -1.83
N THR A 109 35.51 -2.83 -2.41
CA THR A 109 34.42 -2.13 -1.71
C THR A 109 33.19 -3.04 -1.68
N LYS A 110 32.44 -3.05 -0.57
CA LYS A 110 31.13 -3.70 -0.46
C LYS A 110 30.00 -2.68 -0.32
N SER A 111 28.81 -3.08 -0.78
CA SER A 111 27.57 -2.33 -0.60
C SER A 111 26.83 -2.86 0.62
N ASN A 112 26.55 -1.96 1.57
CA ASN A 112 25.73 -2.26 2.74
C ASN A 112 24.42 -1.46 2.67
N LEU A 113 23.32 -2.17 2.47
CA LEU A 113 21.99 -1.57 2.46
C LEU A 113 21.42 -1.67 3.86
N LEU A 114 21.17 -0.51 4.46
CA LEU A 114 20.54 -0.37 5.76
C LEU A 114 19.12 0.17 5.58
N PHE A 115 18.20 -0.25 6.43
CA PHE A 115 16.89 0.38 6.50
C PHE A 115 17.05 1.83 6.99
N SER A 116 16.18 2.72 6.53
CA SER A 116 16.15 4.10 6.99
C SER A 116 14.74 4.57 7.28
N GLN A 117 14.57 5.13 8.47
CA GLN A 117 13.35 5.85 8.87
C GLN A 117 13.41 7.35 8.48
N GLY A 118 14.32 7.72 7.57
CA GLY A 118 14.52 9.10 7.10
C GLY A 118 13.43 9.62 6.14
N ALA A 119 12.43 8.80 5.82
CA ALA A 119 11.29 9.16 4.98
C ALA A 119 10.03 9.42 5.83
N LYS A 120 9.32 10.51 5.53
CA LYS A 120 8.06 10.90 6.20
C LYS A 120 6.96 11.21 5.21
N ILE A 121 5.71 11.02 5.62
CA ILE A 121 4.53 11.41 4.84
C ILE A 121 4.38 12.93 4.94
N LYS A 122 4.47 13.64 3.82
CA LYS A 122 4.27 15.09 3.75
C LYS A 122 2.81 15.45 3.55
N SER A 123 2.16 14.78 2.61
CA SER A 123 0.73 14.98 2.33
C SER A 123 0.08 13.72 1.79
N VAL A 124 -1.25 13.68 1.83
CA VAL A 124 -2.06 12.59 1.28
C VAL A 124 -3.18 13.20 0.46
N SER A 125 -3.34 12.72 -0.78
CA SER A 125 -4.43 13.10 -1.67
C SER A 125 -5.32 11.89 -1.98
N LEU A 126 -6.59 12.15 -2.24
CA LEU A 126 -7.57 11.14 -2.64
C LEU A 126 -7.97 11.38 -4.10
N ASN A 127 -7.85 10.35 -4.92
CA ASN A 127 -8.60 10.26 -6.17
C ASN A 127 -9.95 9.63 -5.87
N GLU A 128 -11.02 10.43 -5.84
CA GLU A 128 -12.37 9.96 -5.48
C GLU A 128 -12.95 8.96 -6.50
N THR A 129 -12.66 9.16 -7.79
CA THR A 129 -13.15 8.31 -8.89
C THR A 129 -12.56 6.91 -8.79
N GLU A 130 -11.25 6.82 -8.60
CA GLU A 130 -10.52 5.55 -8.53
C GLU A 130 -10.47 4.99 -7.10
N LYS A 131 -10.87 5.78 -6.10
CA LYS A 131 -10.75 5.47 -4.68
C LYS A 131 -9.32 5.06 -4.31
N ARG A 132 -8.35 5.87 -4.74
CA ARG A 132 -6.92 5.67 -4.48
C ARG A 132 -6.37 6.79 -3.61
N PHE A 133 -5.46 6.44 -2.71
CA PHE A 133 -4.73 7.43 -1.92
C PHE A 133 -3.31 7.54 -2.44
N THR A 134 -2.86 8.77 -2.69
CA THR A 134 -1.47 9.05 -3.06
C THR A 134 -0.79 9.78 -1.92
N PHE A 135 0.32 9.21 -1.46
CA PHE A 135 1.15 9.73 -0.39
C PHE A 135 2.36 10.42 -1.02
N ASP A 136 2.51 11.71 -0.77
CA ASP A 136 3.74 12.43 -1.05
C ASP A 136 4.72 12.12 0.09
N MET A 137 5.78 11.41 -0.26
CA MET A 137 6.84 10.99 0.65
C MET A 137 8.02 11.92 0.49
N GLU A 138 8.48 12.50 1.60
CA GLU A 138 9.69 13.30 1.67
C GLU A 138 10.79 12.50 2.36
N ARG A 139 11.93 12.32 1.70
CA ARG A 139 13.14 11.70 2.24
C ARG A 139 14.22 12.75 2.41
N TYR A 140 14.72 12.89 3.64
CA TYR A 140 15.76 13.88 4.03
C TYR A 140 15.48 15.31 3.58
N GLU A 141 14.22 15.73 3.54
CA GLU A 141 13.81 17.12 3.25
C GLU A 141 14.09 17.62 1.81
N ILE A 142 14.53 16.73 0.92
CA ILE A 142 14.94 17.10 -0.44
C ILE A 142 14.31 16.21 -1.52
N ASP A 143 14.16 14.92 -1.24
CA ASP A 143 13.77 13.94 -2.26
C ASP A 143 12.30 13.57 -2.08
N HIS A 144 11.48 13.88 -3.09
CA HIS A 144 10.06 13.54 -3.11
C HIS A 144 9.78 12.31 -3.95
N LYS A 145 8.85 11.46 -3.48
CA LYS A 145 8.30 10.32 -4.22
C LYS A 145 6.82 10.18 -3.92
N LEU A 146 6.03 9.83 -4.92
CA LEU A 146 4.61 9.57 -4.78
C LEU A 146 4.37 8.07 -4.62
N ILE A 147 3.65 7.66 -3.58
CA ILE A 147 3.24 6.27 -3.34
C ILE A 147 1.72 6.19 -3.43
N THR A 148 1.20 5.42 -4.39
CA THR A 148 -0.24 5.19 -4.53
C THR A 148 -0.65 3.88 -3.88
N LEU A 149 -1.69 3.94 -3.04
CA LEU A 149 -2.35 2.80 -2.45
C LEU A 149 -3.73 2.57 -3.08
N GLU A 150 -4.04 1.30 -3.32
CA GLU A 150 -5.35 0.84 -3.79
C GLU A 150 -5.83 -0.32 -2.91
N LYS A 151 -7.15 -0.44 -2.76
CA LYS A 151 -7.76 -1.51 -1.97
C LYS A 151 -7.86 -2.79 -2.81
N GLN A 152 -7.06 -3.79 -2.46
CA GLN A 152 -7.09 -5.14 -3.04
C GLN A 152 -7.55 -6.13 -1.95
N GLU A 153 -8.60 -6.93 -2.22
CA GLU A 153 -9.14 -7.91 -1.25
C GLU A 153 -9.49 -7.27 0.11
N HIS A 154 -10.06 -6.07 0.07
CA HIS A 154 -10.38 -5.24 1.24
C HIS A 154 -9.19 -4.70 2.07
N VAL A 155 -7.95 -4.88 1.61
CA VAL A 155 -6.74 -4.36 2.25
C VAL A 155 -6.10 -3.30 1.36
N TRP A 156 -5.63 -2.20 1.95
CA TRP A 156 -4.86 -1.19 1.23
C TRP A 156 -3.47 -1.71 0.91
N LYS A 157 -3.06 -1.62 -0.36
CA LYS A 157 -1.74 -2.07 -0.82
C LYS A 157 -1.08 -1.01 -1.70
N ILE A 158 0.23 -0.89 -1.59
CA ILE A 158 1.08 -0.08 -2.47
C ILE A 158 1.06 -0.71 -3.86
N VAL A 159 0.53 0.02 -4.83
CA VAL A 159 0.42 -0.43 -6.23
C VAL A 159 1.33 0.33 -7.18
N ARG A 160 1.73 1.56 -6.83
CA ARG A 160 2.58 2.41 -7.67
C ARG A 160 3.50 3.26 -6.79
N VAL A 161 4.73 3.44 -7.24
CA VAL A 161 5.68 4.42 -6.70
C VAL A 161 6.32 5.15 -7.88
N GLU A 162 6.40 6.47 -7.80
CA GLU A 162 6.88 7.32 -8.90
C GLU A 162 7.53 8.61 -8.41
N ASP A 163 8.26 9.26 -9.31
CA ASP A 163 8.73 10.64 -9.13
C ASP A 163 7.56 11.62 -9.31
N PRO A 164 7.54 12.75 -8.58
CA PRO A 164 6.61 13.84 -8.85
C PRO A 164 6.92 14.46 -10.24
N GLU A 165 5.86 14.92 -10.92
CA GLU A 165 5.96 15.65 -12.20
C GLU A 165 6.58 17.05 -12.05
#